data_AF-A0A7R9CZC8-F1
#
_entry.id   AF-A0A7R9CZC8-F1
#
_cell.length_a   1.000
_cell.length_b   1.000
_cell.length_c   1.000
_cell.angle_alpha   90.00
_cell.angle_beta   90.00
_cell.angle_gamma   90.00
#
_symmetry.space_group_name_H-M   'P 1'
#
loop_
_entity.id
_entity.type
_entity.pdbx_description
1 polymer ?
#
loop_
_entity_poly.entity_id
_entity_poly.type
_entity_poly.pdbx_seq_one_letter_code
_entity_poly.pdbx_strand_id
1 'polypeptide(L)'
;MRGCRYQACRHEPLVVVYEDNVVDRNKKRWRRNNEELPVHLRRPEVVRPSRPLSVDQWNQFAWESSQASLVPCENCGRTFAPDRLEVHQRSCKTPLPGAPRKLALQQVN
;
A
#
# COMPACT_ATOMS: atom_id res chain seq x y z
N MET A 1 6.41 -45.75 31.46
CA MET A 1 5.22 -45.88 30.58
C MET A 1 4.17 -44.85 31.01
N ARG A 2 4.21 -43.62 30.48
CA ARG A 2 3.14 -42.63 30.71
C ARG A 2 2.46 -42.37 29.38
N GLY A 3 1.26 -42.94 29.25
CA GLY A 3 0.46 -42.95 28.02
C GLY A 3 -0.03 -41.55 27.66
N CYS A 4 0.30 -41.14 26.44
CA CYS A 4 -0.30 -40.01 25.78
C CYS A 4 -1.75 -40.38 25.44
N ARG A 5 -2.72 -39.90 26.23
CA ARG A 5 -4.15 -39.98 25.89
C ARG A 5 -4.44 -38.93 24.82
N TYR A 6 -4.14 -39.25 23.57
CA TYR A 6 -4.67 -38.51 22.42
C TYR A 6 -6.15 -38.89 22.29
N GLN A 7 -6.98 -38.27 23.15
CA GLN A 7 -8.42 -38.27 23.00
C GLN A 7 -8.67 -37.62 21.63
N ALA A 8 -9.24 -38.40 20.71
CA ALA A 8 -9.57 -37.94 19.37
C ALA A 8 -10.46 -36.69 19.43
N CYS A 9 -9.85 -35.52 19.23
CA CYS A 9 -10.57 -34.32 18.85
C CYS A 9 -11.21 -34.64 17.49
N ARG A 10 -12.51 -34.92 17.50
CA ARG A 10 -13.32 -34.86 16.29
C ARG A 10 -13.14 -33.44 15.76
N HIS A 11 -12.31 -33.28 14.74
CA HIS A 11 -12.29 -32.07 13.94
C HIS A 11 -13.58 -32.11 13.15
N GLU A 12 -14.63 -31.53 13.73
CA GLU A 12 -15.76 -31.05 12.96
C GLU A 12 -15.16 -30.20 11.84
N PRO A 13 -15.37 -30.55 10.56
CA PRO A 13 -14.77 -29.80 9.48
C PRO A 13 -15.36 -28.40 9.59
N LEU A 14 -14.52 -27.45 10.01
CA LEU A 14 -14.78 -26.03 9.92
C LEU A 14 -14.98 -25.75 8.43
N VAL A 15 -16.23 -25.88 7.98
CA VAL A 15 -16.71 -25.30 6.74
C VAL A 15 -16.38 -23.82 6.84
N VAL A 16 -15.30 -23.47 6.16
CA VAL A 16 -14.81 -22.15 5.79
C VAL A 16 -15.89 -21.06 5.81
N VAL A 17 -16.11 -20.46 6.97
CA VAL A 17 -16.63 -19.08 7.11
C VAL A 17 -15.44 -18.12 7.21
N TYR A 18 -14.50 -18.25 6.28
CA TYR A 18 -13.36 -17.37 6.15
C TYR A 18 -13.24 -17.02 4.66
N GLU A 19 -13.92 -15.95 4.23
CA GLU A 19 -13.42 -15.07 3.16
C GLU A 19 -14.21 -13.75 2.97
N ASP A 20 -15.39 -13.56 3.57
CA ASP A 20 -16.18 -12.32 3.37
C ASP A 20 -16.12 -11.26 4.52
N ASN A 21 -15.37 -11.48 5.61
CA ASN A 21 -15.55 -10.69 6.85
C ASN A 21 -14.52 -9.56 7.10
N VAL A 22 -13.36 -9.57 6.43
CA VAL A 22 -12.27 -8.62 6.74
C VAL A 22 -12.39 -7.31 5.97
N VAL A 23 -12.67 -7.38 4.67
CA VAL A 23 -12.78 -6.21 3.79
C VAL A 23 -13.94 -5.31 4.22
N ASP A 24 -15.09 -5.90 4.56
CA ASP A 24 -16.26 -5.16 5.02
C ASP A 24 -16.05 -4.49 6.38
N ARG A 25 -15.33 -5.16 7.30
CA ARG A 25 -14.97 -4.57 8.59
C ARG A 25 -14.06 -3.36 8.41
N ASN A 26 -13.04 -3.48 7.55
CA ASN A 26 -12.14 -2.37 7.23
C ASN A 26 -12.90 -1.21 6.58
N LYS A 27 -13.83 -1.50 5.67
CA LYS A 27 -14.68 -0.51 4.99
C LYS A 27 -15.61 0.22 5.97
N LYS A 28 -16.22 -0.48 6.92
CA LYS A 28 -17.04 0.11 8.00
C LYS A 28 -16.22 1.05 8.89
N ARG A 29 -15.01 0.62 9.30
CA ARG A 29 -14.10 1.47 10.10
C ARG A 29 -13.69 2.73 9.33
N TRP A 30 -13.35 2.58 8.05
CA TRP A 30 -12.99 3.70 7.19
C TRP A 30 -14.12 4.72 7.08
N ARG A 31 -15.37 4.28 6.84
CA ARG A 31 -16.53 5.20 6.73
C ARG A 31 -16.72 6.04 7.99
N ARG A 32 -16.69 5.43 9.18
CA ARG A 32 -16.80 6.15 10.46
C ARG A 32 -15.72 7.22 10.60
N ASN A 33 -14.46 6.84 10.40
CA ASN A 33 -13.34 7.77 10.49
C ASN A 33 -13.45 8.90 9.45
N ASN A 34 -14.00 8.62 8.27
CA ASN A 34 -14.17 9.59 7.19
C ASN A 34 -15.35 10.56 7.45
N GLU A 35 -16.41 10.11 8.12
CA GLU A 35 -17.54 10.96 8.54
C GLU A 35 -17.13 11.95 9.64
N GLU A 36 -16.23 11.55 10.53
CA GLU A 36 -15.65 12.40 11.58
C GLU A 36 -14.75 13.51 11.03
N LEU A 37 -14.24 13.38 9.79
CA LEU A 37 -13.46 14.44 9.15
C LEU A 37 -14.37 15.64 8.81
N PRO A 38 -13.86 16.88 8.95
CA PRO A 38 -14.49 18.07 8.37
C PRO A 38 -14.85 17.83 6.91
N VAL A 39 -15.99 18.35 6.45
CA VAL A 39 -16.56 18.05 5.11
C VAL A 39 -15.53 18.18 3.99
N HIS A 40 -14.64 19.16 4.05
CA HIS A 40 -13.61 19.42 3.05
C HIS A 40 -12.43 18.44 3.05
N LEU A 41 -12.26 17.62 4.10
CA LEU A 41 -11.24 16.57 4.20
C LEU A 41 -11.80 15.17 3.98
N ARG A 42 -13.12 15.04 3.86
CA ARG A 42 -13.77 13.75 3.59
C ARG A 42 -13.34 13.26 2.21
N ARG A 43 -12.96 11.98 2.16
CA ARG A 43 -12.57 11.31 0.92
C ARG A 43 -13.78 10.61 0.30
N PRO A 44 -13.92 10.59 -1.03
CA PRO A 44 -14.95 9.77 -1.67
C PRO A 44 -14.68 8.30 -1.43
N GLU A 45 -15.74 7.49 -1.43
CA GLU A 45 -15.59 6.04 -1.29
C GLU A 45 -14.86 5.46 -2.51
N VAL A 46 -13.85 4.63 -2.25
CA VAL A 46 -13.12 3.95 -3.33
C VAL A 46 -14.06 2.95 -4.00
N VAL A 47 -14.34 3.18 -5.28
CA VAL A 47 -15.18 2.30 -6.10
C VAL A 47 -14.35 1.13 -6.58
N ARG A 48 -14.84 -0.10 -6.37
CA ARG A 48 -14.22 -1.28 -6.96
C ARG A 48 -14.40 -1.23 -8.48
N PRO A 49 -13.35 -1.44 -9.29
CA PRO A 49 -13.51 -1.50 -10.74
C PRO A 49 -14.52 -2.57 -11.13
N SER A 50 -15.45 -2.23 -12.03
CA SER A 50 -16.55 -3.10 -12.45
C SER A 50 -16.08 -4.34 -13.20
N ARG A 51 -14.89 -4.30 -13.80
CA ARG A 51 -14.29 -5.44 -14.51
C ARG A 51 -13.33 -6.17 -13.58
N PRO A 52 -13.43 -7.51 -13.46
CA PRO A 52 -12.42 -8.28 -12.76
C PRO A 52 -11.11 -8.17 -13.55
N LEU A 53 -10.14 -7.46 -12.98
CA LEU A 53 -8.77 -7.45 -13.48
C LEU A 53 -8.10 -8.76 -13.09
N SER A 54 -7.23 -9.29 -13.96
CA SER A 54 -6.39 -10.43 -13.61
C SER A 54 -5.39 -10.06 -12.51
N VAL A 55 -4.83 -11.07 -11.84
CA VAL A 55 -3.78 -10.87 -10.83
C VAL A 55 -2.58 -10.12 -11.42
N ASP A 56 -2.18 -10.47 -12.65
CA ASP A 56 -1.06 -9.81 -13.32
C ASP A 56 -1.34 -8.33 -13.60
N GLN A 57 -2.56 -7.99 -14.00
CA GLN A 57 -2.97 -6.60 -14.19
C GLN A 57 -2.92 -5.82 -12.88
N TRP A 58 -3.38 -6.40 -11.77
CA TRP A 58 -3.26 -5.78 -10.44
C TRP A 58 -1.81 -5.56 -10.04
N ASN A 59 -0.95 -6.55 -10.27
CA ASN A 59 0.48 -6.44 -9.99
C ASN A 59 1.14 -5.34 -10.82
N GLN A 60 0.77 -5.23 -12.10
CA GLN A 60 1.25 -4.18 -12.98
C GLN A 60 0.80 -2.79 -12.49
N PHE A 61 -0.48 -2.58 -12.19
CA PHE A 61 -0.97 -1.30 -11.67
C PHE A 61 -0.33 -0.93 -10.34
N ALA A 62 -0.13 -1.91 -9.45
CA ALA A 62 0.56 -1.69 -8.19
C ALA A 62 2.03 -1.28 -8.40
N TRP A 63 2.71 -1.89 -9.37
CA TRP A 63 4.07 -1.54 -9.74
C TRP A 63 4.15 -0.11 -10.32
N GLU A 64 3.31 0.22 -11.30
CA GLU A 64 3.25 1.54 -11.93
C GLU A 64 2.95 2.64 -10.90
N SER A 65 1.95 2.43 -10.05
CA SER A 65 1.62 3.36 -8.97
C SER A 65 2.77 3.54 -7.99
N SER A 66 3.50 2.47 -7.68
CA SER A 66 4.65 2.54 -6.78
C SER A 66 5.77 3.36 -7.41
N GLN A 67 6.07 3.15 -8.70
CA GLN A 67 7.08 3.94 -9.42
C GLN A 67 6.73 5.42 -9.48
N ALA A 68 5.46 5.75 -9.77
CA ALA A 68 4.97 7.12 -9.84
C ALA A 68 5.09 7.88 -8.50
N SER A 69 5.07 7.17 -7.38
CA SER A 69 5.21 7.76 -6.04
C SER A 69 6.66 8.04 -5.61
N LEU A 70 7.65 7.62 -6.41
CA LEU A 70 9.05 7.78 -6.07
C LEU A 70 9.55 9.20 -6.36
N VAL A 71 10.24 9.78 -5.37
CA VAL A 71 10.79 11.14 -5.44
C VAL A 71 12.32 11.07 -5.39
N PRO A 72 13.04 11.77 -6.29
CA PRO A 72 14.50 11.81 -6.26
C PRO A 72 15.02 12.64 -5.08
N CYS A 73 16.13 12.19 -4.49
CA CYS A 73 16.87 12.95 -3.50
C CYS A 73 17.62 14.12 -4.16
N GLU A 74 17.49 15.32 -3.60
CA GLU A 74 18.13 16.53 -4.12
C GLU A 74 19.67 16.47 -4.06
N ASN A 75 20.23 15.74 -3.09
CA ASN A 75 21.68 15.65 -2.89
C ASN A 75 22.32 14.56 -3.77
N CYS A 76 21.71 13.37 -3.85
CA CYS A 76 22.32 12.22 -4.51
C CYS A 76 21.49 11.60 -5.66
N GLY A 77 20.38 12.21 -6.07
CA GLY A 77 19.58 11.79 -7.22
C GLY A 77 18.86 10.44 -7.12
N ARG A 78 19.13 9.63 -6.09
CA ARG A 78 18.44 8.34 -5.88
C ARG A 78 16.97 8.56 -5.56
N THR A 79 16.10 7.72 -6.11
CA THR A 79 14.66 7.78 -5.92
C THR A 79 14.23 6.99 -4.69
N PHE A 80 13.31 7.54 -3.90
CA PHE A 80 12.80 6.93 -2.68
C PHE A 80 11.31 7.21 -2.53
N ALA A 81 10.63 6.40 -1.72
CA ALA A 81 9.31 6.75 -1.22
C ALA A 81 9.43 7.97 -0.28
N PRO A 82 8.42 8.87 -0.23
CA PRO A 82 8.52 10.15 0.48
C PRO A 82 8.79 9.99 1.98
N ASP A 83 8.23 8.96 2.60
CA ASP A 83 8.44 8.59 4.00
C ASP A 83 9.91 8.22 4.30
N ARG A 84 10.57 7.50 3.38
CA ARG A 84 11.97 7.08 3.53
C ARG A 84 12.96 8.13 3.06
N LEU A 85 12.52 9.03 2.18
CA LEU A 85 13.35 10.12 1.67
C LEU A 85 13.84 11.03 2.81
N GLU A 86 12.97 11.36 3.77
CA GLU A 86 13.33 12.22 4.91
C GLU A 86 14.50 11.64 5.73
N VAL A 87 14.43 10.34 6.04
CA VAL A 87 15.49 9.65 6.80
C VAL A 87 16.78 9.59 5.99
N HIS A 88 16.66 9.32 4.69
CA HIS A 88 17.79 9.32 3.78
C HIS A 88 18.47 10.70 3.71
N GLN A 89 17.71 11.77 3.54
CA GLN A 89 18.22 13.14 3.42
C GLN A 89 19.02 13.58 4.65
N ARG A 90 18.61 13.18 5.87
CA ARG A 90 19.36 13.48 7.12
C ARG A 90 20.80 12.97 7.12
N SER A 91 21.09 11.89 6.39
CA SER A 91 22.40 11.23 6.37
C SER A 91 23.08 11.26 5.00
N CYS A 92 22.44 11.85 4.00
CA CYS A 92 22.94 11.89 2.63
C CYS A 92 24.11 12.88 2.53
N LYS A 93 25.34 12.36 2.44
CA LYS A 93 26.59 13.17 2.39
C LYS A 93 27.17 13.33 0.98
N THR A 94 26.63 12.63 -0.01
CA THR A 94 27.26 12.54 -1.34
C THR A 94 26.55 13.43 -2.36
N PRO A 95 27.16 14.54 -2.82
CA PRO A 95 26.80 15.15 -4.09
C PRO A 95 27.25 14.21 -5.21
N LEU A 96 26.32 13.75 -6.06
CA LEU A 96 26.70 13.00 -7.25
C LEU A 96 27.49 13.91 -8.22
N PRO A 97 28.58 13.44 -8.83
CA PRO A 97 29.09 14.04 -10.05
C PRO A 97 28.12 13.68 -11.20
N GLY A 98 27.43 14.68 -11.74
CA GLY A 98 26.56 14.50 -12.91
C GLY A 98 25.05 14.54 -12.65
N ALA A 99 24.58 15.22 -11.59
CA ALA A 99 23.16 15.46 -11.39
C ALA A 99 22.51 16.11 -12.63
N PRO A 100 21.41 15.57 -13.19
CA PRO A 100 20.60 16.34 -14.11
C PRO A 100 19.99 17.51 -13.34
N ARG A 101 20.46 18.72 -13.66
CA ARG A 101 19.85 19.98 -13.23
C ARG A 101 18.38 19.94 -13.61
N LYS A 102 17.49 20.14 -12.62
CA LYS A 102 16.04 20.38 -12.73
C LYS A 102 15.42 19.82 -14.02
N LEU A 103 14.91 18.59 -13.98
CA LEU A 103 13.95 18.16 -15.01
C LEU A 103 12.72 19.06 -14.89
N ALA A 104 12.67 20.05 -15.77
CA ALA A 104 11.52 20.88 -16.00
C ALA A 104 10.30 19.96 -16.21
N LEU A 105 9.21 20.30 -15.52
CA LEU A 105 7.89 19.73 -15.72
C LEU A 105 7.57 19.75 -17.22
N GLN A 106 7.65 18.60 -17.89
CA GLN A 106 7.11 18.45 -19.23
C GLN A 106 5.58 18.37 -19.07
N GLN A 107 4.91 19.45 -19.47
CA GLN A 107 3.47 19.52 -19.63
C GLN A 107 3.03 18.38 -20.57
N VAL A 108 2.11 17.56 -20.09
CA VAL A 108 1.39 16.59 -20.92
C VAL A 108 0.34 17.34 -21.72
N ASN A 109 0.39 17.20 -23.04
CA ASN A 109 -0.63 17.65 -23.99
C ASN A 109 -1.93 16.85 -23.82
#